data_AF-A0A7V4AZN7-F1
#
_entry.id   AF-A0A7V4AZN7-F1
#
_cell.length_a   1.000
_cell.length_b   1.000
_cell.length_c   1.000
_cell.angle_alpha   90.00
_cell.angle_beta   90.00
_cell.angle_gamma   90.00
#
_symmetry.space_group_name_H-M   'P 1'
#
loop_
_entity.id
_entity.type
_entity.pdbx_description
1 polymer ?
#
loop_
_entity_poly.entity_id
_entity_poly.type
_entity_poly.pdbx_seq_one_letter_code
_entity_poly.pdbx_strand_id
1 'polypeptide(L)'
;PQPRLTLPKPSEIKAQLDSYVVGQEEAKRALAVAVYNHYKRVLGGSVLGMFEDVEVDKSNILLIGPTGTGKTLLARTLAKILDVPFAIADATTLTEAGYVGDDVESIISALLQNADYNVARAEMGIIYIDEIDKITRKSDSPSITRDVSGEGVQQALLKLLEGTIAGVPPRGGRKHPEQPLLQVNTRNILFICGGAFDGLEKIIARRMRSTAIGFHNPGTTSVEETYALLSHVEPEDLLKYGFIPEFIGRLPVMVALHPLDDDAMLNILTQPKNALVKQYKKLFKLDNAELSFTKEALQAIAKQAIKRKTGARALRSILENLMLDIMYELPSRQNIGKCIIDKQHVERDADVSIVSLLDSPDIPAPPREETA
;
A
#
# COMPACT_ATOMS: atom_id res chain seq x y z
N PRO A 1 14.27 -26.26 7.54
CA PRO A 1 12.82 -26.61 7.51
C PRO A 1 12.07 -25.69 6.53
N GLN A 2 11.42 -26.25 5.51
CA GLN A 2 10.55 -25.48 4.62
C GLN A 2 9.44 -24.82 5.46
N PRO A 3 9.16 -23.52 5.28
CA PRO A 3 8.08 -22.87 6.01
C PRO A 3 6.76 -23.55 5.68
N ARG A 4 6.02 -24.00 6.70
CA ARG A 4 4.65 -24.51 6.53
C ARG A 4 3.72 -23.32 6.31
N LEU A 5 3.74 -22.78 5.10
CA LEU A 5 2.77 -21.77 4.68
C LEU A 5 1.38 -22.41 4.65
N THR A 6 0.52 -22.06 5.61
CA THR A 6 -0.89 -22.43 5.55
C THR A 6 -1.58 -21.45 4.62
N LEU A 7 -2.13 -21.93 3.50
CA LEU A 7 -2.75 -21.07 2.51
C LEU A 7 -4.24 -20.84 2.85
N PRO A 8 -4.63 -19.67 3.40
CA PRO A 8 -6.03 -19.35 3.69
C PRO A 8 -6.85 -19.23 2.40
N LYS A 9 -8.15 -19.53 2.49
CA LYS A 9 -9.07 -19.38 1.35
C LYS A 9 -9.21 -17.89 0.97
N PRO A 10 -9.55 -17.56 -0.29
CA PRO A 10 -9.77 -16.16 -0.69
C PRO A 10 -10.79 -15.42 0.19
N SER A 11 -11.85 -16.09 0.64
CA SER A 11 -12.84 -15.52 1.56
C SER A 11 -12.24 -15.15 2.92
N GLU A 12 -11.32 -15.96 3.43
CA GLU A 12 -10.63 -15.73 4.71
C GLU A 12 -9.60 -14.60 4.57
N ILE A 13 -8.85 -14.56 3.46
CA ILE A 13 -7.95 -13.45 3.14
C ILE A 13 -8.73 -12.14 3.09
N LYS A 14 -9.85 -12.11 2.35
CA LYS A 14 -10.71 -10.92 2.26
C LYS A 14 -11.21 -10.49 3.64
N ALA A 15 -11.74 -11.42 4.45
CA ALA A 15 -12.24 -11.10 5.79
C ALA A 15 -11.15 -10.51 6.71
N GLN A 16 -9.91 -10.99 6.58
CA GLN A 16 -8.79 -10.40 7.30
C GLN A 16 -8.43 -9.01 6.76
N LEU A 17 -8.42 -8.81 5.43
CA LEU A 17 -8.24 -7.47 4.84
C LEU A 17 -9.31 -6.48 5.31
N ASP A 18 -10.57 -6.92 5.42
CA ASP A 18 -11.70 -6.11 5.91
C ASP A 18 -11.45 -5.57 7.34
N SER A 19 -10.62 -6.25 8.14
CA SER A 19 -10.26 -5.78 9.49
C SER A 19 -9.25 -4.62 9.51
N TYR A 20 -8.57 -4.35 8.39
CA TYR A 20 -7.50 -3.35 8.29
C TYR A 20 -7.79 -2.27 7.24
N VAL A 21 -8.51 -2.61 6.17
CA VAL A 21 -8.79 -1.73 5.02
C VAL A 21 -10.29 -1.56 4.84
N VAL A 22 -10.74 -0.30 4.97
CA VAL A 22 -12.13 0.11 4.79
C VAL A 22 -12.44 0.30 3.31
N GLY A 23 -13.61 -0.18 2.87
CA GLY A 23 -14.04 -0.10 1.48
C GLY A 23 -13.15 -0.92 0.54
N GLN A 24 -13.08 -0.54 -0.73
CA GLN A 24 -12.27 -1.24 -1.74
C GLN A 24 -12.65 -2.73 -1.91
N GLU A 25 -13.95 -3.04 -1.91
CA GLU A 25 -14.46 -4.42 -1.86
C GLU A 25 -14.00 -5.27 -3.05
N GLU A 26 -14.10 -4.72 -4.27
CA GLU A 26 -13.65 -5.40 -5.49
C GLU A 26 -12.14 -5.63 -5.48
N ALA A 27 -11.36 -4.62 -5.05
CA ALA A 27 -9.91 -4.74 -4.94
C ALA A 27 -9.49 -5.82 -3.95
N LYS A 28 -10.09 -5.86 -2.76
CA LYS A 28 -9.82 -6.90 -1.76
C LYS A 28 -10.17 -8.29 -2.27
N ARG A 29 -11.28 -8.44 -3.01
CA ARG A 29 -11.67 -9.72 -3.62
C ARG A 29 -10.68 -10.16 -4.69
N ALA A 30 -10.32 -9.27 -5.61
CA ALA A 30 -9.37 -9.57 -6.68
C ALA A 30 -7.99 -9.95 -6.12
N LEU A 31 -7.49 -9.17 -5.15
CA LEU A 31 -6.24 -9.45 -4.45
C LEU A 31 -6.26 -10.81 -3.75
N ALA A 32 -7.34 -11.11 -3.02
CA ALA A 32 -7.47 -12.39 -2.32
C ALA A 32 -7.39 -13.59 -3.28
N VAL A 33 -8.02 -13.49 -4.45
CA VAL A 33 -7.96 -14.54 -5.48
C VAL A 33 -6.57 -14.63 -6.12
N ALA A 34 -5.98 -13.49 -6.49
CA ALA A 34 -4.68 -13.44 -7.15
C ALA A 34 -3.57 -14.02 -6.26
N VAL A 35 -3.54 -13.59 -4.99
CA VAL A 35 -2.59 -14.07 -3.99
C VAL A 35 -2.80 -15.55 -3.69
N TYR A 36 -4.04 -15.98 -3.51
CA TYR A 36 -4.35 -17.40 -3.33
C TYR A 36 -3.85 -18.26 -4.50
N ASN A 37 -4.08 -17.82 -5.74
CA ASN A 37 -3.61 -18.54 -6.92
C ASN A 37 -2.09 -18.55 -7.03
N HIS A 38 -1.41 -17.44 -6.71
CA HIS A 38 0.05 -17.39 -6.69
C HIS A 38 0.63 -18.42 -5.71
N TYR A 39 0.15 -18.45 -4.47
CA TYR A 39 0.69 -19.40 -3.50
C TYR A 39 0.21 -20.84 -3.73
N LYS A 40 -0.98 -21.05 -4.31
CA LYS A 40 -1.40 -22.37 -4.81
C LYS A 40 -0.44 -22.88 -5.89
N ARG A 41 0.02 -22.01 -6.80
CA ARG A 41 1.05 -22.35 -7.81
C ARG A 41 2.39 -22.68 -7.14
N VAL A 42 2.85 -21.86 -6.19
CA VAL A 42 4.14 -22.05 -5.50
C VAL A 42 4.16 -23.35 -4.69
N LEU A 43 3.06 -23.69 -4.00
CA LEU A 43 2.95 -24.88 -3.16
C LEU A 43 2.56 -26.15 -3.95
N GLY A 44 1.89 -25.99 -5.09
CA GLY A 44 1.24 -27.08 -5.84
C GLY A 44 2.16 -27.89 -6.76
N GLY A 45 3.48 -27.65 -6.74
CA GLY A 45 4.45 -28.21 -7.68
C GLY A 45 4.61 -29.74 -7.69
N SER A 46 3.85 -30.48 -6.89
CA SER A 46 3.93 -31.95 -6.79
C SER A 46 2.57 -32.66 -6.93
N VAL A 47 1.48 -31.96 -7.28
CA VAL A 47 0.12 -32.49 -7.10
C VAL A 47 -0.51 -33.05 -8.39
N LEU A 48 0.09 -32.84 -9.57
CA LEU A 48 -0.59 -33.16 -10.83
C LEU A 48 0.30 -33.92 -11.82
N GLY A 49 0.48 -35.23 -11.59
CA GLY A 49 1.15 -36.14 -12.53
C GLY A 49 0.49 -36.25 -13.93
N MET A 50 -0.64 -35.57 -14.16
CA MET A 50 -1.31 -35.47 -15.47
C MET A 50 -0.99 -34.16 -16.22
N PHE A 51 -0.27 -33.23 -15.60
CA PHE A 51 0.06 -31.92 -16.16
C PHE A 51 1.54 -31.54 -15.91
N GLU A 52 2.43 -32.53 -15.82
CA GLU A 52 3.87 -32.27 -15.55
C GLU A 52 4.52 -31.35 -16.59
N ASP A 53 4.04 -31.39 -17.84
CA ASP A 53 4.53 -30.55 -18.94
C ASP A 53 3.92 -29.13 -18.96
N VAL A 54 2.97 -28.83 -18.07
CA VAL A 54 2.26 -27.55 -18.06
C VAL A 54 2.82 -26.65 -16.96
N GLU A 55 3.62 -25.67 -17.38
CA GLU A 55 4.06 -24.61 -16.48
C GLU A 55 2.95 -23.56 -16.30
N VAL A 56 2.61 -23.27 -15.04
CA VAL A 56 1.72 -22.17 -14.69
C VAL A 56 2.55 -20.92 -14.49
N ASP A 57 2.23 -19.85 -15.23
CA ASP A 57 2.90 -18.57 -15.13
C ASP A 57 2.63 -17.85 -13.81
N LYS A 58 3.60 -17.02 -13.39
CA LYS A 58 3.45 -16.11 -12.25
C LYS A 58 2.54 -14.94 -12.62
N SER A 59 1.48 -14.73 -11.85
CA SER A 59 0.55 -13.60 -12.02
C SER A 59 0.89 -12.47 -11.05
N ASN A 60 1.78 -11.57 -11.46
CA ASN A 60 2.04 -10.34 -10.69
C ASN A 60 0.83 -9.39 -10.78
N ILE A 61 0.78 -8.45 -9.84
CA ILE A 61 -0.39 -7.59 -9.63
C ILE A 61 0.00 -6.14 -9.88
N LEU A 62 -0.89 -5.39 -10.54
CA LEU A 62 -0.83 -3.94 -10.68
C LEU A 62 -2.00 -3.28 -9.94
N LEU A 63 -1.69 -2.48 -8.92
CA LEU A 63 -2.64 -1.67 -8.17
C LEU A 63 -2.70 -0.25 -8.73
N ILE A 64 -3.88 0.13 -9.23
CA ILE A 64 -4.11 1.42 -9.90
C ILE A 64 -5.11 2.21 -9.05
N GLY A 65 -4.76 3.43 -8.66
CA GLY A 65 -5.75 4.30 -8.02
C GLY A 65 -5.12 5.46 -7.26
N PRO A 66 -5.92 6.43 -6.81
CA PRO A 66 -5.41 7.68 -6.24
C PRO A 66 -4.48 7.49 -5.03
N THR A 67 -3.72 8.54 -4.70
CA THR A 67 -2.91 8.58 -3.48
C THR A 67 -3.80 8.47 -2.23
N GLY A 68 -3.33 7.69 -1.25
CA GLY A 68 -4.01 7.59 0.04
C GLY A 68 -5.28 6.71 0.06
N THR A 69 -5.52 5.89 -0.97
CA THR A 69 -6.64 4.91 -1.02
C THR A 69 -6.33 3.56 -0.37
N GLY A 70 -5.06 3.31 -0.01
CA GLY A 70 -4.66 2.12 0.75
C GLY A 70 -3.82 1.07 0.00
N LYS A 71 -3.30 1.37 -1.21
CA LYS A 71 -2.45 0.45 -2.00
C LYS A 71 -1.35 -0.24 -1.18
N THR A 72 -0.44 0.55 -0.59
CA THR A 72 0.66 0.04 0.25
C THR A 72 0.16 -0.69 1.51
N LEU A 73 -1.00 -0.28 2.05
CA LEU A 73 -1.59 -0.93 3.22
C LEU A 73 -2.14 -2.32 2.89
N LEU A 74 -2.80 -2.47 1.73
CA LEU A 74 -3.27 -3.76 1.22
C LEU A 74 -2.10 -4.73 1.05
N ALA A 75 -1.07 -4.34 0.31
CA ALA A 75 0.11 -5.19 0.05
C ALA A 75 0.79 -5.66 1.34
N ARG A 76 1.04 -4.73 2.27
CA ARG A 76 1.64 -5.05 3.57
C ARG A 76 0.74 -5.92 4.45
N THR A 77 -0.57 -5.74 4.38
CA THR A 77 -1.52 -6.56 5.15
C THR A 77 -1.57 -7.98 4.60
N LEU A 78 -1.57 -8.14 3.26
CA LEU A 78 -1.48 -9.46 2.62
C LEU A 78 -0.25 -10.24 3.08
N ALA A 79 0.92 -9.61 3.10
CA ALA A 79 2.15 -10.26 3.56
C ALA A 79 2.06 -10.71 5.02
N LYS A 80 1.44 -9.90 5.89
CA LYS A 80 1.18 -10.26 7.30
C LYS A 80 0.19 -11.42 7.44
N ILE A 81 -0.88 -11.43 6.64
CA ILE A 81 -1.88 -12.50 6.65
C ILE A 81 -1.24 -13.85 6.29
N LEU A 82 -0.31 -13.84 5.34
CA LEU A 82 0.38 -15.01 4.84
C LEU A 82 1.64 -15.38 5.62
N ASP A 83 2.11 -14.53 6.55
CA ASP A 83 3.38 -14.71 7.26
C ASP A 83 4.60 -14.93 6.34
N VAL A 84 4.70 -14.07 5.31
CA VAL A 84 5.81 -14.10 4.34
C VAL A 84 6.65 -12.80 4.43
N PRO A 85 7.94 -12.85 4.10
CA PRO A 85 8.77 -11.65 4.02
C PRO A 85 8.18 -10.63 3.06
N PHE A 86 8.33 -9.35 3.41
CA PHE A 86 7.78 -8.25 2.63
C PHE A 86 8.82 -7.16 2.45
N ALA A 87 9.02 -6.68 1.22
CA ALA A 87 9.84 -5.51 0.93
C ALA A 87 9.04 -4.44 0.19
N ILE A 88 9.37 -3.19 0.45
CA ILE A 88 8.84 -2.02 -0.27
C ILE A 88 10.01 -1.39 -1.02
N ALA A 89 9.79 -1.08 -2.29
CA ALA A 89 10.69 -0.26 -3.10
C ALA A 89 9.91 0.86 -3.76
N ASP A 90 10.58 1.98 -4.01
CA ASP A 90 10.05 3.10 -4.78
C ASP A 90 10.67 3.04 -6.19
N ALA A 91 9.84 3.01 -7.24
CA ALA A 91 10.35 2.92 -8.60
C ALA A 91 11.18 4.14 -9.01
N THR A 92 10.95 5.31 -8.38
CA THR A 92 11.64 6.56 -8.73
C THR A 92 13.09 6.60 -8.27
N THR A 93 13.48 5.80 -7.29
CA THR A 93 14.86 5.72 -6.80
C THR A 93 15.72 4.74 -7.61
N LEU A 94 15.07 3.93 -8.45
CA LEU A 94 15.74 2.91 -9.26
C LEU A 94 16.37 3.53 -10.50
N THR A 95 17.52 2.98 -10.88
CA THR A 95 18.21 3.33 -12.12
C THR A 95 18.71 2.07 -12.83
N GLU A 96 18.97 2.18 -14.14
CA GLU A 96 19.64 1.11 -14.87
C GLU A 96 21.00 0.76 -14.23
N ALA A 97 21.39 -0.51 -14.25
CA ALA A 97 22.66 -0.97 -13.70
C ALA A 97 23.84 -0.16 -14.28
N GLY A 98 24.70 0.36 -13.39
CA GLY A 98 25.85 1.18 -13.77
C GLY A 98 25.61 2.70 -13.72
N TYR A 99 24.43 3.15 -13.31
CA TYR A 99 24.10 4.57 -13.09
C TYR A 99 24.03 4.93 -11.60
N VAL A 100 23.94 6.23 -11.30
CA VAL A 100 23.82 6.75 -9.93
C VAL A 100 22.37 6.63 -9.47
N GLY A 101 22.11 5.69 -8.56
CA GLY A 101 20.81 5.41 -7.97
C GLY A 101 20.81 4.03 -7.31
N ASP A 102 19.64 3.57 -6.85
CA ASP A 102 19.51 2.20 -6.35
C ASP A 102 19.46 1.22 -7.54
N ASP A 103 20.24 0.15 -7.45
CA ASP A 103 20.15 -0.97 -8.39
C ASP A 103 18.85 -1.73 -8.11
N VAL A 104 18.23 -2.27 -9.16
CA VAL A 104 16.99 -3.06 -9.07
C VAL A 104 17.17 -4.30 -8.18
N GLU A 105 18.38 -4.84 -8.10
CA GLU A 105 18.71 -5.95 -7.18
C GLU A 105 18.73 -5.56 -5.69
N SER A 106 18.80 -4.27 -5.35
CA SER A 106 18.71 -3.81 -3.97
C SER A 106 17.37 -4.17 -3.32
N ILE A 107 16.31 -4.27 -4.12
CA ILE A 107 14.98 -4.70 -3.68
C ILE A 107 15.03 -6.14 -3.13
N ILE A 108 15.78 -7.02 -3.78
CA ILE A 108 15.98 -8.40 -3.34
C ILE A 108 16.80 -8.42 -2.03
N SER A 109 17.79 -7.54 -1.89
CA SER A 109 18.53 -7.38 -0.63
C SER A 109 17.61 -6.99 0.53
N ALA A 110 16.70 -6.04 0.32
CA ALA A 110 15.73 -5.64 1.34
C ALA A 110 14.81 -6.80 1.73
N LEU A 111 14.33 -7.58 0.75
CA LEU A 111 13.49 -8.76 1.03
C LEU A 111 14.25 -9.83 1.81
N LEU A 112 15.51 -10.07 1.44
CA LEU A 112 16.36 -11.05 2.09
C LEU A 112 16.69 -10.67 3.54
N GLN A 113 16.92 -9.37 3.80
CA GLN A 113 17.06 -8.85 5.16
C GLN A 113 15.78 -9.10 5.98
N ASN A 114 14.60 -8.82 5.41
CA ASN A 114 13.31 -9.07 6.06
C ASN A 114 12.97 -10.56 6.20
N ALA A 115 13.78 -11.44 5.59
CA ALA A 115 13.71 -12.89 5.71
C ALA A 115 14.79 -13.45 6.65
N ASP A 116 15.48 -12.60 7.42
CA ASP A 116 16.62 -12.99 8.28
C ASP A 116 17.73 -13.72 7.50
N TYR A 117 17.95 -13.28 6.26
CA TYR A 117 18.89 -13.88 5.29
C TYR A 117 18.58 -15.34 4.91
N ASN A 118 17.35 -15.81 5.17
CA ASN A 118 16.89 -17.11 4.72
C ASN A 118 16.40 -17.03 3.26
N VAL A 119 17.21 -17.55 2.33
CA VAL A 119 16.91 -17.56 0.89
C VAL A 119 15.56 -18.24 0.60
N ALA A 120 15.32 -19.44 1.12
CA ALA A 120 14.08 -20.16 0.86
C ALA A 120 12.82 -19.40 1.36
N ARG A 121 12.95 -18.65 2.46
CA ARG A 121 11.86 -17.81 2.97
C ARG A 121 11.68 -16.55 2.11
N ALA A 122 12.78 -15.93 1.66
CA ALA A 122 12.75 -14.75 0.79
C ALA A 122 12.13 -15.06 -0.58
N GLU A 123 12.41 -16.23 -1.16
CA GLU A 123 11.83 -16.67 -2.45
C GLU A 123 10.31 -16.84 -2.42
N MET A 124 9.70 -16.95 -1.22
CA MET A 124 8.25 -16.99 -1.02
C MET A 124 7.65 -15.62 -0.65
N GLY A 125 8.48 -14.58 -0.61
CA GLY A 125 8.11 -13.23 -0.17
C GLY A 125 7.27 -12.44 -1.17
N ILE A 126 6.88 -11.25 -0.73
CA ILE A 126 6.14 -10.27 -1.52
C ILE A 126 7.00 -9.00 -1.64
N ILE A 127 7.15 -8.50 -2.86
CA ILE A 127 7.76 -7.19 -3.14
C ILE A 127 6.65 -6.24 -3.60
N TYR A 128 6.52 -5.10 -2.91
CA TYR A 128 5.68 -3.99 -3.37
C TYR A 128 6.55 -2.90 -3.99
N ILE A 129 6.27 -2.53 -5.23
CA ILE A 129 6.95 -1.44 -5.94
C ILE A 129 5.98 -0.28 -6.08
N ASP A 130 6.18 0.80 -5.34
CA ASP A 130 5.36 2.01 -5.42
C ASP A 130 5.82 2.93 -6.56
N GLU A 131 4.95 3.87 -6.93
CA GLU A 131 5.23 4.91 -7.95
C GLU A 131 5.64 4.38 -9.33
N ILE A 132 5.15 3.19 -9.71
CA ILE A 132 5.46 2.59 -11.02
C ILE A 132 4.97 3.46 -12.19
N ASP A 133 3.95 4.30 -11.96
CA ASP A 133 3.45 5.26 -12.95
C ASP A 133 4.43 6.39 -13.28
N LYS A 134 5.52 6.54 -12.52
CA LYS A 134 6.53 7.59 -12.73
C LYS A 134 7.71 7.16 -13.59
N ILE A 135 7.86 5.87 -13.88
CA ILE A 135 8.91 5.32 -14.75
C ILE A 135 8.42 5.12 -16.20
N THR A 136 7.34 5.78 -16.60
CA THR A 136 6.78 5.71 -17.95
C THR A 136 7.53 6.62 -18.92
N ARG A 137 7.48 6.28 -20.21
CA ARG A 137 8.03 7.15 -21.26
C ARG A 137 7.21 8.44 -21.35
N LYS A 138 7.89 9.57 -21.52
CA LYS A 138 7.24 10.90 -21.66
C LYS A 138 6.75 11.19 -23.09
N SER A 139 7.08 10.36 -24.07
CA SER A 139 6.74 10.56 -25.49
C SER A 139 6.56 9.25 -26.25
N ASP A 140 5.66 9.23 -27.24
CA ASP A 140 5.40 8.09 -28.14
C ASP A 140 6.59 7.73 -29.04
N SER A 141 7.48 8.69 -29.31
CA SER A 141 8.69 8.45 -30.09
C SER A 141 9.72 7.69 -29.26
N PRO A 142 10.33 6.60 -29.79
CA PRO A 142 11.48 5.96 -29.16
C PRO A 142 12.55 7.02 -28.91
N SER A 143 12.98 7.16 -27.65
CA SER A 143 14.00 8.14 -27.30
C SER A 143 15.30 7.80 -28.01
N ILE A 144 15.82 8.73 -28.81
CA ILE A 144 17.10 8.59 -29.53
C ILE A 144 18.27 8.63 -28.53
N THR A 145 18.09 9.30 -27.39
CA THR A 145 19.03 9.29 -26.26
C THR A 145 18.67 8.21 -25.26
N ARG A 146 19.67 7.50 -24.72
CA ARG A 146 19.48 6.41 -23.74
C ARG A 146 18.68 6.89 -22.52
N ASP A 147 17.50 6.29 -22.31
CA ASP A 147 16.65 6.56 -21.15
C ASP A 147 17.01 5.63 -20.00
N VAL A 148 17.60 6.20 -18.95
CA VAL A 148 18.19 5.46 -17.83
C VAL A 148 17.27 5.40 -16.60
N SER A 149 16.13 6.12 -16.61
CA SER A 149 15.21 6.23 -15.46
C SER A 149 13.75 5.92 -15.81
N GLY A 150 13.33 6.03 -17.07
CA GLY A 150 12.01 5.60 -17.52
C GLY A 150 12.03 4.14 -17.99
N GLU A 151 12.16 3.96 -19.30
CA GLU A 151 12.17 2.63 -19.91
C GLU A 151 13.29 1.72 -19.39
N GLY A 152 14.50 2.26 -19.18
CA GLY A 152 15.62 1.47 -18.66
C GLY A 152 15.30 0.76 -17.34
N VAL A 153 14.52 1.41 -16.47
CA VAL A 153 14.05 0.81 -15.21
C VAL A 153 12.98 -0.24 -15.46
N GLN A 154 12.03 0.00 -16.38
CA GLN A 154 11.05 -1.02 -16.78
C GLN A 154 11.74 -2.30 -17.29
N GLN A 155 12.76 -2.15 -18.14
CA GLN A 155 13.55 -3.26 -18.70
C GLN A 155 14.37 -3.99 -17.63
N ALA A 156 14.94 -3.27 -16.67
CA ALA A 156 15.66 -3.88 -15.55
C ALA A 156 14.72 -4.68 -14.62
N LEU A 157 13.53 -4.14 -14.35
CA LEU A 157 12.50 -4.81 -13.54
C LEU A 157 11.93 -6.05 -14.22
N LEU A 158 11.84 -6.08 -15.56
CA LEU A 158 11.37 -7.25 -16.31
C LEU A 158 12.10 -8.53 -15.90
N LYS A 159 13.43 -8.50 -15.83
CA LYS A 159 14.23 -9.68 -15.44
C LYS A 159 13.83 -10.24 -14.08
N LEU A 160 13.51 -9.37 -13.12
CA LEU A 160 13.05 -9.78 -11.80
C LEU A 160 11.60 -10.33 -11.84
N LEU A 161 10.73 -9.68 -12.61
CA LEU A 161 9.32 -10.07 -12.76
C LEU A 161 9.18 -11.42 -13.47
N GLU A 162 10.05 -11.74 -14.42
CA GLU A 162 10.06 -13.01 -15.16
C GLU A 162 10.51 -14.19 -14.32
N GLY A 163 11.52 -13.97 -13.49
CA GLY A 163 12.22 -15.04 -12.78
C GLY A 163 13.66 -15.09 -13.24
N THR A 164 14.55 -14.60 -12.39
CA THR A 164 16.00 -14.68 -12.58
C THR A 164 16.65 -15.17 -11.30
N ILE A 165 17.90 -15.59 -11.41
CA ILE A 165 18.77 -15.83 -10.26
C ILE A 165 19.53 -14.53 -10.00
N ALA A 166 19.16 -13.81 -8.95
CA ALA A 166 19.80 -12.57 -8.54
C ALA A 166 20.89 -12.85 -7.49
N GLY A 167 22.08 -12.26 -7.68
CA GLY A 167 23.23 -12.43 -6.78
C GLY A 167 23.36 -11.26 -5.81
N VAL A 168 23.06 -11.48 -4.54
CA VAL A 168 22.93 -10.43 -3.52
C VAL A 168 23.98 -10.55 -2.42
N PRO A 169 24.63 -9.46 -1.97
CA PRO A 169 25.63 -9.52 -0.91
C PRO A 169 25.02 -9.82 0.48
N PRO A 170 25.61 -10.72 1.28
CA PRO A 170 25.03 -11.22 2.54
C PRO A 170 25.00 -10.22 3.69
N ARG A 171 25.74 -9.10 3.63
CA ARG A 171 25.75 -8.06 4.69
C ARG A 171 25.17 -6.72 4.23
N GLY A 172 24.47 -6.70 3.09
CA GLY A 172 24.10 -5.46 2.41
C GLY A 172 25.33 -4.70 1.88
N GLY A 173 25.10 -3.55 1.24
CA GLY A 173 26.17 -2.75 0.62
C GLY A 173 26.39 -3.06 -0.86
N ARG A 174 27.34 -2.36 -1.48
CA ARG A 174 27.67 -2.52 -2.91
C ARG A 174 28.36 -3.85 -3.17
N LYS A 175 28.08 -4.47 -4.32
CA LYS A 175 28.73 -5.69 -4.79
C LYS A 175 30.26 -5.47 -4.87
N HIS A 176 31.02 -6.19 -4.05
CA HIS A 176 32.47 -6.31 -4.22
C HIS A 176 32.79 -7.61 -4.97
N PRO A 177 33.69 -7.61 -5.98
CA PRO A 177 33.95 -8.79 -6.82
C PRO A 177 34.35 -10.06 -6.05
N GLU A 178 35.02 -9.91 -4.91
CA GLU A 178 35.52 -11.02 -4.09
C GLU A 178 34.54 -11.48 -2.99
N GLN A 179 33.39 -10.81 -2.83
CA GLN A 179 32.42 -11.17 -1.80
C GLN A 179 31.51 -12.31 -2.27
N PRO A 180 31.32 -13.38 -1.46
CA PRO A 180 30.37 -14.42 -1.81
C PRO A 180 28.95 -13.85 -1.86
N LEU A 181 28.26 -14.05 -2.98
CA LEU A 181 26.88 -13.61 -3.20
C LEU A 181 25.90 -14.74 -2.85
N LEU A 182 24.81 -14.37 -2.19
CA LEU A 182 23.65 -15.24 -2.00
C LEU A 182 22.82 -15.21 -3.29
N GLN A 183 22.57 -16.39 -3.86
CA GLN A 183 21.77 -16.55 -5.05
C GLN A 183 20.30 -16.68 -4.64
N VAL A 184 19.44 -15.80 -5.15
CA VAL A 184 18.00 -15.78 -4.85
C VAL A 184 17.21 -15.90 -6.15
N ASN A 185 16.32 -16.88 -6.24
CA ASN A 185 15.46 -17.09 -7.40
C ASN A 185 14.15 -16.28 -7.28
N THR A 186 13.89 -15.39 -8.23
CA THR A 186 12.70 -14.51 -8.19
C THR A 186 11.43 -15.11 -8.79
N ARG A 187 11.47 -16.37 -9.28
CA ARG A 187 10.31 -17.06 -9.90
C ARG A 187 9.11 -17.20 -8.95
N ASN A 188 9.34 -17.32 -7.65
CA ASN A 188 8.28 -17.52 -6.66
C ASN A 188 7.96 -16.28 -5.81
N ILE A 189 8.74 -15.21 -5.96
CA ILE A 189 8.48 -13.92 -5.32
C ILE A 189 7.31 -13.25 -6.03
N LEU A 190 6.28 -12.89 -5.27
CA LEU A 190 5.13 -12.14 -5.80
C LEU A 190 5.48 -10.66 -5.89
N PHE A 191 5.28 -10.06 -7.06
CA PHE A 191 5.40 -8.61 -7.23
C PHE A 191 4.02 -7.97 -7.26
N ILE A 192 3.87 -6.90 -6.48
CA ILE A 192 2.72 -6.02 -6.47
C ILE A 192 3.21 -4.62 -6.83
N CYS A 193 2.96 -4.17 -8.05
CA CYS A 193 3.29 -2.81 -8.47
C CYS A 193 2.12 -1.89 -8.14
N GLY A 194 2.39 -0.67 -7.72
CA GLY A 194 1.37 0.32 -7.37
C GLY A 194 1.68 1.68 -7.99
N GLY A 195 0.65 2.41 -8.37
CA GLY A 195 0.79 3.77 -8.89
C GLY A 195 -0.48 4.61 -8.70
N ALA A 196 -0.33 5.93 -8.83
CA ALA A 196 -1.47 6.85 -8.82
C ALA A 196 -2.19 6.88 -10.18
N PHE A 197 -1.42 6.83 -11.26
CA PHE A 197 -1.90 6.83 -12.65
C PHE A 197 -2.74 8.07 -12.99
N ASP A 198 -2.27 9.24 -12.56
CA ASP A 198 -2.93 10.52 -12.84
C ASP A 198 -3.09 10.70 -14.36
N GLY A 199 -4.31 10.96 -14.83
CA GLY A 199 -4.62 11.17 -16.24
C GLY A 199 -4.98 9.90 -17.02
N LEU A 200 -4.83 8.70 -16.44
CA LEU A 200 -5.23 7.44 -17.08
C LEU A 200 -6.74 7.40 -17.35
N GLU A 201 -7.55 8.02 -16.49
CA GLU A 201 -9.00 8.15 -16.68
C GLU A 201 -9.36 8.84 -18.00
N LYS A 202 -8.53 9.76 -18.48
CA LYS A 202 -8.74 10.48 -19.76
C LYS A 202 -8.45 9.58 -20.96
N ILE A 203 -7.43 8.74 -20.85
CA ILE A 203 -7.08 7.76 -21.89
C ILE A 203 -8.21 6.74 -22.03
N ILE A 204 -8.68 6.19 -20.90
CA ILE A 204 -9.80 5.25 -20.85
C ILE A 204 -11.07 5.89 -21.41
N ALA A 205 -11.40 7.12 -20.99
CA ALA A 205 -12.56 7.85 -21.50
C ALA A 205 -12.49 8.03 -23.02
N ARG A 206 -11.32 8.39 -23.57
CA ARG A 206 -11.13 8.55 -25.01
C ARG A 206 -11.34 7.24 -25.77
N ARG A 207 -10.81 6.12 -25.25
CA ARG A 207 -11.07 4.79 -25.83
C ARG A 207 -12.55 4.47 -25.84
N MET A 208 -13.23 4.58 -24.69
CA MET A 208 -14.65 4.26 -24.57
C MET A 208 -15.53 5.13 -25.49
N ARG A 209 -15.20 6.42 -25.65
CA ARG A 209 -15.88 7.32 -26.60
C ARG A 209 -15.66 6.89 -28.06
N SER A 210 -14.44 6.48 -28.42
CA SER A 210 -14.14 6.04 -29.79
C SER A 210 -14.85 4.74 -30.18
N THR A 211 -15.01 3.80 -29.25
CA THR A 211 -15.77 2.55 -29.48
C THR A 211 -17.27 2.83 -29.71
N ALA A 212 -17.82 3.85 -29.06
CA ALA A 212 -19.23 4.24 -29.21
C ALA A 212 -19.57 4.84 -30.58
N ILE A 213 -18.60 5.42 -31.30
CA ILE A 213 -18.82 6.01 -32.64
C ILE A 213 -18.92 4.92 -33.73
N GLY A 214 -18.32 3.74 -33.50
CA GLY A 214 -18.30 2.62 -34.45
C GLY A 214 -19.61 1.83 -34.58
N PHE A 215 -20.54 2.00 -33.63
CA PHE A 215 -21.89 1.41 -33.69
C PHE A 215 -22.91 2.54 -33.80
N HIS A 216 -23.88 2.42 -34.71
CA HIS A 216 -24.95 3.41 -34.96
C HIS A 216 -25.70 3.79 -33.67
N ASN A 217 -25.22 4.80 -32.94
CA ASN A 217 -25.94 5.43 -31.85
C ASN A 217 -25.54 6.93 -31.77
N PRO A 218 -26.39 7.86 -32.24
CA PRO A 218 -26.09 9.29 -32.25
C PRO A 218 -26.22 9.97 -30.87
N GLY A 219 -26.16 9.19 -29.78
CA GLY A 219 -26.17 9.71 -28.42
C GLY A 219 -24.75 9.80 -27.88
N THR A 220 -24.16 10.99 -27.88
CA THR A 220 -22.99 11.31 -27.05
C THR A 220 -23.34 11.06 -25.59
N THR A 221 -23.12 9.83 -25.14
CA THR A 221 -23.15 9.52 -23.71
C THR A 221 -21.88 10.14 -23.17
N SER A 222 -22.00 11.25 -22.46
CA SER A 222 -20.88 11.94 -21.84
C SER A 222 -20.23 10.99 -20.83
N VAL A 223 -19.16 10.30 -21.26
CA VAL A 223 -18.33 9.51 -20.34
C VAL A 223 -17.61 10.51 -19.44
N GLU A 224 -18.03 10.59 -18.17
CA GLU A 224 -17.40 11.45 -17.18
C GLU A 224 -15.99 10.95 -16.87
N GLU A 225 -15.01 11.86 -16.94
CA GLU A 225 -13.59 11.58 -16.69
C GLU A 225 -13.33 11.47 -15.18
N THR A 226 -13.84 10.40 -14.58
CA THR A 226 -13.72 10.12 -13.14
C THR A 226 -12.87 8.89 -12.86
N TYR A 227 -12.37 8.78 -11.63
CA TYR A 227 -11.63 7.60 -11.16
C TYR A 227 -12.43 6.30 -11.20
N ALA A 228 -13.74 6.33 -11.38
CA ALA A 228 -14.55 5.13 -11.60
C ALA A 228 -14.10 4.38 -12.87
N LEU A 229 -13.60 5.11 -13.87
CA LEU A 229 -13.12 4.55 -15.13
C LEU A 229 -11.90 3.64 -14.97
N LEU A 230 -11.12 3.79 -13.87
CA LEU A 230 -9.94 2.94 -13.64
C LEU A 230 -10.28 1.45 -13.57
N SER A 231 -11.52 1.09 -13.20
CA SER A 231 -12.00 -0.30 -13.19
C SER A 231 -12.09 -0.93 -14.59
N HIS A 232 -12.09 -0.10 -15.63
CA HIS A 232 -12.17 -0.51 -17.04
C HIS A 232 -10.81 -0.45 -17.76
N VAL A 233 -9.70 -0.30 -17.03
CA VAL A 233 -8.37 -0.26 -17.63
C VAL A 233 -8.07 -1.52 -18.45
N GLU A 234 -7.51 -1.34 -19.64
CA GLU A 234 -6.96 -2.44 -20.45
C GLU A 234 -5.48 -2.19 -20.78
N PRO A 235 -4.74 -3.22 -21.23
CA PRO A 235 -3.31 -3.09 -21.58
C PRO A 235 -3.02 -1.97 -22.59
N GLU A 236 -3.93 -1.72 -23.55
CA GLU A 236 -3.74 -0.65 -24.53
C GLU A 236 -3.77 0.75 -23.93
N ASP A 237 -4.47 0.96 -22.80
CA ASP A 237 -4.46 2.25 -22.10
C ASP A 237 -3.12 2.47 -21.42
N LEU A 238 -2.55 1.43 -20.81
CA LEU A 238 -1.24 1.49 -20.15
C LEU A 238 -0.11 1.68 -21.17
N LEU A 239 -0.24 1.11 -22.36
CA LEU A 239 0.68 1.36 -23.47
C LEU A 239 0.64 2.83 -23.89
N LYS A 240 -0.55 3.39 -24.11
CA LYS A 240 -0.75 4.83 -24.38
C LYS A 240 -0.30 5.73 -23.22
N TYR A 241 -0.33 5.21 -21.99
CA TYR A 241 0.18 5.90 -20.80
C TYR A 241 1.72 5.93 -20.73
N GLY A 242 2.41 5.07 -21.48
CA GLY A 242 3.87 5.08 -21.62
C GLY A 242 4.59 3.86 -21.02
N PHE A 243 3.88 2.77 -20.74
CA PHE A 243 4.51 1.47 -20.39
C PHE A 243 4.88 0.68 -21.64
N ILE A 244 5.96 -0.11 -21.55
CA ILE A 244 6.33 -1.04 -22.61
C ILE A 244 5.41 -2.29 -22.61
N PRO A 245 5.07 -2.86 -23.78
CA PRO A 245 4.20 -4.04 -23.87
C PRO A 245 4.66 -5.23 -23.02
N GLU A 246 5.97 -5.47 -22.99
CA GLU A 246 6.60 -6.58 -22.26
C GLU A 246 6.33 -6.44 -20.76
N PHE A 247 6.42 -5.22 -20.22
CA PHE A 247 6.22 -4.94 -18.81
C PHE A 247 4.75 -5.14 -18.40
N ILE A 248 3.82 -4.66 -19.23
CA ILE A 248 2.38 -4.88 -19.03
C ILE A 248 2.05 -6.37 -19.07
N GLY A 249 2.67 -7.12 -19.99
CA GLY A 249 2.50 -8.57 -20.10
C GLY A 249 2.90 -9.35 -18.84
N ARG A 250 3.79 -8.78 -18.00
CA ARG A 250 4.18 -9.37 -16.71
C ARG A 250 3.30 -8.94 -15.54
N LEU A 251 2.29 -8.09 -15.75
CA LEU A 251 1.33 -7.59 -14.77
C LEU A 251 -0.13 -7.91 -15.16
N PRO A 252 -0.50 -9.19 -15.33
CA PRO A 252 -1.81 -9.58 -15.87
C PRO A 252 -2.99 -9.28 -14.92
N VAL A 253 -2.75 -9.12 -13.62
CA VAL A 253 -3.80 -8.84 -12.64
C VAL A 253 -3.84 -7.34 -12.36
N MET A 254 -4.72 -6.61 -13.03
CA MET A 254 -4.95 -5.19 -12.78
C MET A 254 -6.09 -5.00 -11.78
N VAL A 255 -5.84 -4.22 -10.73
CA VAL A 255 -6.80 -3.98 -9.64
C VAL A 255 -6.93 -2.50 -9.41
N ALA A 256 -8.12 -1.97 -9.65
CA ALA A 256 -8.45 -0.56 -9.42
C ALA A 256 -8.87 -0.31 -7.97
N LEU A 257 -8.42 0.82 -7.41
CA LEU A 257 -8.88 1.38 -6.15
C LEU A 257 -9.58 2.70 -6.41
N HIS A 258 -10.65 2.94 -5.66
CA HIS A 258 -11.49 4.13 -5.81
C HIS A 258 -11.15 5.22 -4.79
N PRO A 259 -11.47 6.49 -5.08
CA PRO A 259 -11.39 7.57 -4.09
C PRO A 259 -12.20 7.26 -2.84
N LEU A 260 -11.75 7.80 -1.70
CA LEU A 260 -12.43 7.65 -0.42
C LEU A 260 -13.46 8.76 -0.24
N ASP A 261 -14.69 8.39 0.06
CA ASP A 261 -15.77 9.31 0.42
C ASP A 261 -15.75 9.71 1.91
N ASP A 262 -16.65 10.61 2.31
CA ASP A 262 -16.78 11.09 3.69
C ASP A 262 -16.96 9.94 4.70
N ASP A 263 -17.81 8.97 4.35
CA ASP A 263 -18.11 7.83 5.22
C ASP A 263 -16.91 6.88 5.33
N ALA A 264 -16.19 6.62 4.24
CA ALA A 264 -14.97 5.83 4.25
C ALA A 264 -13.89 6.51 5.11
N MET A 265 -13.71 7.83 5.00
CA MET A 265 -12.76 8.57 5.84
C MET A 265 -13.09 8.46 7.32
N LEU A 266 -14.37 8.62 7.68
CA LEU A 266 -14.85 8.46 9.06
C LEU A 266 -14.64 7.04 9.58
N ASN A 267 -14.94 6.04 8.74
CA ASN A 267 -14.76 4.64 9.07
C ASN A 267 -13.27 4.30 9.25
N ILE A 268 -12.36 4.87 8.45
CA ILE A 268 -10.90 4.68 8.61
C ILE A 268 -10.41 5.17 9.98
N LEU A 269 -10.99 6.27 10.49
CA LEU A 269 -10.64 6.79 11.82
C LEU A 269 -11.02 5.86 12.96
N THR A 270 -12.05 5.02 12.79
CA THR A 270 -12.75 4.36 13.90
C THR A 270 -12.82 2.83 13.81
N GLN A 271 -13.05 2.27 12.63
CA GLN A 271 -13.38 0.85 12.46
C GLN A 271 -12.15 -0.09 12.44
N PRO A 272 -11.09 0.15 11.65
CA PRO A 272 -9.97 -0.78 11.54
C PRO A 272 -9.37 -1.19 12.88
N LYS A 273 -8.77 -2.38 12.95
CA LYS A 273 -8.05 -2.83 14.16
C LYS A 273 -6.99 -1.83 14.59
N ASN A 274 -6.28 -1.25 13.61
CA ASN A 274 -5.26 -0.23 13.84
C ASN A 274 -5.75 1.19 13.47
N ALA A 275 -7.01 1.51 13.76
CA ALA A 275 -7.57 2.83 13.48
C ALA A 275 -6.88 3.94 14.31
N LEU A 276 -6.73 5.15 13.75
CA LEU A 276 -6.01 6.25 14.40
C LEU A 276 -6.60 6.62 15.75
N VAL A 277 -7.93 6.67 15.88
CA VAL A 277 -8.59 6.95 17.18
C VAL A 277 -8.24 5.89 18.22
N LYS A 278 -8.15 4.60 17.84
CA LYS A 278 -7.77 3.52 18.76
C LYS A 278 -6.30 3.64 19.18
N GLN A 279 -5.42 4.06 18.27
CA GLN A 279 -4.01 4.32 18.58
C GLN A 279 -3.87 5.43 19.63
N TYR A 280 -4.53 6.58 19.44
CA TYR A 280 -4.49 7.68 20.41
C TYR A 280 -5.16 7.33 21.73
N LYS A 281 -6.29 6.62 21.72
CA LYS A 281 -6.90 6.10 22.96
C LYS A 281 -5.95 5.20 23.74
N LYS A 282 -5.16 4.37 23.04
CA LYS A 282 -4.15 3.53 23.69
C LYS A 282 -3.02 4.36 24.29
N LEU A 283 -2.55 5.40 23.59
CA LEU A 283 -1.52 6.31 24.10
C LEU A 283 -1.97 7.02 25.38
N PHE A 284 -3.16 7.64 25.37
CA PHE A 284 -3.71 8.31 26.56
C PHE A 284 -3.86 7.36 27.76
N LYS A 285 -4.24 6.10 27.50
CA LYS A 285 -4.31 5.09 28.55
C LYS A 285 -2.96 4.77 29.21
N LEU A 286 -1.83 4.95 28.51
CA LEU A 286 -0.50 4.79 29.12
C LEU A 286 -0.22 5.90 30.14
N ASP A 287 -0.80 7.07 29.94
CA ASP A 287 -0.76 8.21 30.85
C ASP A 287 -1.95 8.24 31.83
N ASN A 288 -2.62 7.09 32.02
CA ASN A 288 -3.82 6.93 32.87
C ASN A 288 -5.00 7.85 32.53
N ALA A 289 -5.06 8.37 31.29
CA ALA A 289 -6.15 9.22 30.82
C ALA A 289 -7.08 8.46 29.86
N GLU A 290 -8.39 8.72 29.91
CA GLU A 290 -9.30 8.28 28.86
C GLU A 290 -9.37 9.31 27.72
N LEU A 291 -9.48 8.88 26.46
CA LEU A 291 -9.71 9.77 25.31
C LEU A 291 -11.04 9.43 24.63
N SER A 292 -11.82 10.45 24.30
CA SER A 292 -13.07 10.34 23.56
C SER A 292 -13.20 11.47 22.53
N PHE A 293 -13.80 11.14 21.39
CA PHE A 293 -14.12 12.09 20.34
C PHE A 293 -15.63 12.11 20.15
N THR A 294 -16.22 13.28 19.98
CA THR A 294 -17.61 13.36 19.56
C THR A 294 -17.75 12.96 18.09
N LYS A 295 -18.95 12.57 17.67
CA LYS A 295 -19.21 12.18 16.27
C LYS A 295 -18.94 13.35 15.32
N GLU A 296 -19.30 14.55 15.76
CA GLU A 296 -19.14 15.80 15.02
C GLU A 296 -17.66 16.16 14.84
N ALA A 297 -16.82 15.88 15.85
CA ALA A 297 -15.37 16.05 15.76
C ALA A 297 -14.78 15.15 14.67
N LEU A 298 -15.14 13.86 14.68
CA LEU A 298 -14.65 12.90 13.69
C LEU A 298 -15.10 13.25 12.27
N GLN A 299 -16.34 13.72 12.12
CA GLN A 299 -16.86 14.22 10.84
C GLN A 299 -16.11 15.48 10.36
N ALA A 300 -15.79 16.41 11.27
CA ALA A 300 -15.00 17.59 10.93
C ALA A 300 -13.58 17.21 10.48
N ILE A 301 -12.93 16.25 11.15
CA ILE A 301 -11.61 15.73 10.75
C ILE A 301 -11.68 15.11 9.35
N ALA A 302 -12.69 14.27 9.08
CA ALA A 302 -12.89 13.64 7.77
C ALA A 302 -13.08 14.69 6.66
N LYS A 303 -13.93 15.70 6.88
CA LYS A 303 -14.15 16.81 5.93
C LYS A 303 -12.89 17.62 5.68
N GLN A 304 -12.11 17.93 6.72
CA GLN A 304 -10.82 18.61 6.55
C GLN A 304 -9.82 17.77 5.76
N ALA A 305 -9.79 16.45 5.95
CA ALA A 305 -8.91 15.54 5.22
C ALA A 305 -9.22 15.51 3.72
N ILE A 306 -10.50 15.46 3.34
CA ILE A 306 -10.93 15.48 1.94
C ILE A 306 -10.54 16.80 1.26
N LYS A 307 -10.70 17.94 1.96
CA LYS A 307 -10.26 19.25 1.44
C LYS A 307 -8.76 19.30 1.10
N ARG A 308 -7.93 18.51 1.81
CA ARG A 308 -6.47 18.43 1.55
C ARG A 308 -6.08 17.57 0.34
N LYS A 309 -7.01 16.84 -0.29
CA LYS A 309 -6.80 16.02 -1.51
C LYS A 309 -5.64 15.01 -1.46
N THR A 310 -5.22 14.57 -0.28
CA THR A 310 -4.14 13.57 -0.11
C THR A 310 -4.64 12.22 0.43
N GLY A 311 -5.96 11.99 0.37
CA GLY A 311 -6.59 10.75 0.81
C GLY A 311 -6.48 10.53 2.32
N ALA A 312 -6.50 9.26 2.75
CA ALA A 312 -6.43 8.91 4.18
C ALA A 312 -5.12 9.33 4.88
N ARG A 313 -4.06 9.66 4.11
CA ARG A 313 -2.79 10.17 4.67
C ARG A 313 -3.01 11.49 5.42
N ALA A 314 -3.96 12.33 4.98
CA ALA A 314 -4.29 13.59 5.64
C ALA A 314 -4.84 13.41 7.06
N LEU A 315 -5.56 12.31 7.33
CA LEU A 315 -6.20 12.06 8.63
C LEU A 315 -5.17 12.04 9.77
N ARG A 316 -4.00 11.43 9.53
CA ARG A 316 -2.92 11.38 10.51
C ARG A 316 -2.35 12.75 10.81
N SER A 317 -2.02 13.54 9.78
CA SER A 317 -1.48 14.90 9.96
C SER A 317 -2.47 15.82 10.70
N ILE A 318 -3.77 15.72 10.39
CA ILE A 318 -4.80 16.51 11.09
C ILE A 318 -4.86 16.12 12.57
N LEU A 319 -4.87 14.82 12.87
CA LEU A 319 -4.87 14.35 14.25
C LEU A 319 -3.58 14.70 15.01
N GLU A 320 -2.41 14.54 14.40
CA GLU A 320 -1.13 14.92 15.03
C GLU A 320 -1.12 16.40 15.40
N ASN A 321 -1.55 17.27 14.49
CA ASN A 321 -1.64 18.71 14.76
C ASN A 321 -2.68 19.05 15.85
N LEU A 322 -3.79 18.31 15.92
CA LEU A 322 -4.81 18.47 16.95
C LEU A 322 -4.32 18.00 18.33
N MET A 323 -3.50 16.94 18.34
CA MET A 323 -3.05 16.28 19.57
C MET A 323 -1.78 16.90 20.15
N LEU A 324 -1.05 17.71 19.39
CA LEU A 324 0.27 18.21 19.77
C LEU A 324 0.25 18.93 21.13
N ASP A 325 -0.61 19.93 21.30
CA ASP A 325 -0.69 20.71 22.54
C ASP A 325 -1.24 19.83 23.69
N ILE A 326 -2.25 19.00 23.41
CA ILE A 326 -2.87 18.11 24.40
C ILE A 326 -1.83 17.12 24.95
N MET A 327 -1.08 16.46 24.07
CA MET A 327 -0.08 15.46 24.44
C MET A 327 1.18 16.10 25.06
N TYR A 328 1.46 17.37 24.77
CA TYR A 328 2.53 18.11 25.44
C TYR A 328 2.19 18.39 26.91
N GLU A 329 0.94 18.79 27.18
CA GLU A 329 0.51 19.10 28.55
C GLU A 329 0.13 17.88 29.38
N LEU A 330 -0.36 16.80 28.74
CA LEU A 330 -0.91 15.62 29.41
C LEU A 330 -0.01 15.06 30.54
N PRO A 331 1.30 14.84 30.33
CA PRO A 331 2.16 14.24 31.36
C PRO A 331 2.43 15.18 32.56
N SER A 332 2.27 16.49 32.37
CA SER A 332 2.51 17.49 33.42
C SER A 332 1.28 17.71 34.32
N ARG A 333 0.11 17.22 33.90
CA ARG A 333 -1.15 17.38 34.64
C ARG A 333 -1.41 16.15 35.52
N GLN A 334 -1.71 16.37 36.79
CA GLN A 334 -2.09 15.30 37.71
C GLN A 334 -3.61 15.04 37.65
N ASN A 335 -4.02 13.81 37.93
CA ASN A 335 -5.43 13.37 38.08
C ASN A 335 -6.35 13.50 36.86
N ILE A 336 -5.81 13.34 35.65
CA ILE A 336 -6.64 13.34 34.45
C ILE A 336 -7.52 12.09 34.39
N GLY A 337 -8.84 12.25 34.55
CA GLY A 337 -9.79 11.18 34.31
C GLY A 337 -10.11 10.97 32.82
N LYS A 338 -10.46 12.04 32.09
CA LYS A 338 -10.98 11.92 30.72
C LYS A 338 -10.69 13.14 29.84
N CYS A 339 -10.35 12.91 28.58
CA CYS A 339 -10.18 13.90 27.54
C CYS A 339 -11.30 13.77 26.49
N ILE A 340 -12.02 14.85 26.24
CA ILE A 340 -13.11 14.90 25.26
C ILE A 340 -12.76 15.91 24.17
N ILE A 341 -12.73 15.45 22.92
CA ILE A 341 -12.48 16.27 21.74
C ILE A 341 -13.78 16.43 20.98
N ASP A 342 -14.24 17.67 20.85
CA ASP A 342 -15.43 18.03 20.09
C ASP A 342 -15.09 18.71 18.75
N LYS A 343 -16.13 19.15 18.05
CA LYS A 343 -16.02 19.81 16.74
C LYS A 343 -15.26 21.15 16.81
N GLN A 344 -15.39 21.93 17.87
CA GLN A 344 -14.77 23.25 18.00
C GLN A 344 -13.25 23.13 18.07
N HIS A 345 -12.75 22.13 18.80
CA HIS A 345 -11.31 21.81 18.86
C HIS A 345 -10.72 21.50 17.47
N VAL A 346 -11.52 20.91 16.58
CA VAL A 346 -11.09 20.55 15.21
C VAL A 346 -11.11 21.76 14.26
N GLU A 347 -12.13 22.63 14.36
CA GLU A 347 -12.34 23.73 13.40
C GLU A 347 -11.50 24.99 13.66
N ARG A 348 -10.83 25.08 14.82
CA ARG A 348 -10.00 26.21 15.29
C ARG A 348 -10.73 27.56 15.20
N ASP A 349 -11.46 27.83 16.26
CA ASP A 349 -11.48 29.16 16.88
C ASP A 349 -11.38 28.94 18.40
N ALA A 350 -10.54 29.75 19.06
CA ALA A 350 -10.27 29.82 20.49
C ALA A 350 -9.20 28.90 21.12
N ASP A 351 -8.34 29.58 21.89
CA ASP A 351 -7.60 29.17 23.08
C ASP A 351 -8.50 28.48 24.14
N VAL A 352 -9.14 27.37 23.78
CA VAL A 352 -9.90 26.55 24.75
C VAL A 352 -8.94 25.61 25.45
N SER A 353 -8.15 26.24 26.32
CA SER A 353 -8.10 25.88 27.72
C SER A 353 -9.08 24.76 28.11
N ILE A 354 -8.49 23.66 28.56
CA ILE A 354 -9.18 22.59 29.27
C ILE A 354 -10.16 21.85 28.34
N VAL A 355 -9.60 20.91 27.58
CA VAL A 355 -10.14 19.54 27.55
C VAL A 355 -10.82 19.32 28.90
N SER A 356 -12.11 18.99 28.94
CA SER A 356 -12.78 18.68 30.22
C SER A 356 -12.17 17.41 30.81
N LEU A 357 -11.01 17.59 31.45
CA LEU A 357 -10.34 16.67 32.34
C LEU A 357 -11.25 16.63 33.53
N LEU A 358 -12.28 15.80 33.41
CA LEU A 358 -13.13 15.47 34.54
C LEU A 358 -12.22 14.71 35.50
N ASP A 359 -11.80 15.41 36.55
CA ASP A 359 -11.14 14.78 37.69
C ASP A 359 -12.11 13.70 38.21
N SER A 360 -11.62 12.45 38.33
CA SER A 360 -12.42 11.42 39.00
C SER A 360 -12.59 11.80 40.47
N PRO A 361 -13.78 11.64 41.07
CA PRO A 361 -13.98 11.98 42.47
C PRO A 361 -13.09 11.21 43.45
N ASP A 362 -12.53 10.05 43.09
CA ASP A 362 -11.69 9.25 43.99
C ASP A 362 -10.72 8.36 43.21
N ILE A 363 -9.45 8.75 43.13
CA ILE A 363 -8.33 7.83 42.93
C ILE A 363 -7.29 8.19 44.01
N PRO A 364 -6.98 7.30 44.97
CA PRO A 364 -5.96 7.60 45.97
C PRO A 364 -4.62 7.78 45.26
N ALA A 365 -3.89 8.83 45.63
CA ALA A 365 -2.53 9.06 45.16
C ALA A 365 -1.67 7.80 45.40
N PRO A 366 -0.78 7.42 44.46
CA PRO A 366 0.15 6.33 44.71
C PRO A 366 0.96 6.64 45.97
N PRO A 367 1.23 5.65 46.83
CA PRO A 367 2.01 5.87 48.04
C PRO A 367 3.37 6.43 47.63
N ARG A 368 3.75 7.56 48.25
CA ARG A 368 5.11 8.10 48.11
C ARG A 368 6.07 7.00 48.55
N GLU A 369 6.93 6.55 47.64
CA GLU A 369 8.09 5.76 48.01
C GLU A 369 8.92 6.60 48.98
N GLU A 370 8.83 6.25 50.27
CA GLU A 370 9.80 6.70 51.26
C GLU A 370 11.13 6.07 50.86
N THR A 371 12.03 6.95 50.41
CA THR A 371 13.45 6.64 50.24
C THR A 371 14.00 6.08 51.56
N ALA A 372 14.50 4.86 51.51
CA ALA A 372 15.39 4.27 52.49
C ALA A 372 16.74 3.97 51.84
#